data_AF-A0ABD0AJY2-F1
#
_entry.id   AF-A0ABD0AJY2-F1
#
_cell.length_a   1.000
_cell.length_b   1.000
_cell.length_c   1.000
_cell.angle_alpha   90.00
_cell.angle_beta   90.00
_cell.angle_gamma   90.00
#
_symmetry.space_group_name_H-M   'P 1'
#
loop_
_entity.id
_entity.type
_entity.pdbx_description
1 polymer ?
#
loop_
_entity_poly.entity_id
_entity_poly.type
_entity_poly.pdbx_seq_one_letter_code
_entity_poly.pdbx_strand_id
1 'polypeptide(L)'
;MPSTEQEAFLKSTEHIGCFDSVTFGDGPVGGKTVLDVGFSNVNPTLHCPGTILGAAVMENYGRVFGGNDESDFSIYSHVYTESVSAVQYSFYQEEIELAEKIGVDIARYPKETFYSRSNILGPEYMGDGASAPFDEQFPMAFGTGPFSIQDRYVTEDIPVGCHIYHELGQKFGVKTPVIDSIITLGSAMVGIDFDQTGVNLKELGIGHLDRAELLDYLENGNYNGNYKEEA
;
A
#
# COMPACT_ATOMS: atom_id res chain seq x y z
N MET A 1 5.97 -18.06 2.26
CA MET A 1 5.17 -19.24 1.89
C MET A 1 5.26 -19.37 0.38
N PRO A 2 5.76 -20.49 -0.15
CA PRO A 2 5.82 -20.70 -1.59
C PRO A 2 4.44 -20.94 -2.20
N SER A 3 4.29 -20.67 -3.50
CA SER A 3 3.03 -20.87 -4.25
C SER A 3 2.50 -22.30 -4.17
N THR A 4 3.39 -23.28 -4.02
CA THR A 4 3.04 -24.71 -3.87
C THR A 4 2.17 -25.00 -2.64
N GLU A 5 2.15 -24.11 -1.64
CA GLU A 5 1.34 -24.25 -0.42
C GLU A 5 0.01 -23.47 -0.47
N GLN A 6 -0.24 -22.72 -1.56
CA GLN A 6 -1.35 -21.79 -1.67
C GLN A 6 -2.72 -22.46 -1.55
N GLU A 7 -2.94 -23.61 -2.21
CA GLU A 7 -4.22 -24.32 -2.13
C GLU A 7 -4.55 -24.72 -0.69
N ALA A 8 -3.54 -25.21 0.04
CA ALA A 8 -3.70 -25.58 1.45
C ALA A 8 -3.99 -24.36 2.33
N PHE A 9 -3.31 -23.23 2.07
CA PHE A 9 -3.57 -21.98 2.77
C PHE A 9 -4.99 -21.45 2.51
N LEU A 10 -5.42 -21.37 1.26
CA LEU A 10 -6.76 -20.90 0.90
C LEU A 10 -7.83 -21.81 1.51
N LYS A 11 -7.65 -23.13 1.46
CA LYS A 11 -8.56 -24.08 2.10
C LYS A 11 -8.63 -23.92 3.62
N SER A 12 -7.53 -23.54 4.27
CA SER A 12 -7.53 -23.32 5.72
C SER A 12 -8.46 -22.17 6.14
N THR A 13 -8.76 -21.23 5.24
CA THR A 13 -9.68 -20.11 5.52
C THR A 13 -11.11 -20.57 5.82
N GLU A 14 -11.54 -21.72 5.28
CA GLU A 14 -12.86 -22.34 5.57
C GLU A 14 -13.02 -22.76 7.03
N HIS A 15 -11.92 -22.83 7.78
CA HIS A 15 -11.90 -23.23 9.19
C HIS A 15 -11.77 -22.03 10.15
N ILE A 16 -11.68 -20.81 9.61
CA ILE A 16 -11.47 -19.59 10.38
C ILE A 16 -12.74 -18.74 10.24
N GLY A 17 -13.61 -18.77 11.25
CA GLY A 17 -14.93 -18.13 11.18
C GLY A 17 -14.92 -16.60 10.94
N CYS A 18 -13.79 -15.91 11.13
CA CYS A 18 -13.69 -14.49 10.75
C CYS A 18 -13.54 -14.26 9.23
N PHE A 19 -13.33 -15.32 8.44
CA PHE A 19 -13.27 -15.27 6.98
C PHE A 19 -14.57 -15.71 6.29
N ASP A 20 -15.65 -15.96 7.05
CA ASP A 20 -16.95 -16.37 6.51
C ASP A 20 -17.47 -15.41 5.42
N SER A 21 -17.27 -14.10 5.56
CA SER A 21 -17.67 -13.12 4.53
C SER A 21 -16.93 -13.28 3.20
N VAL A 22 -15.71 -13.84 3.23
CA VAL A 22 -14.89 -14.11 2.04
C VAL A 22 -15.25 -15.49 1.48
N THR A 23 -15.39 -16.51 2.33
CA THR A 23 -15.62 -17.90 1.91
C THR A 23 -17.05 -18.19 1.46
N PHE A 24 -18.04 -17.41 1.92
CA PHE A 24 -19.44 -17.51 1.46
C PHE A 24 -19.81 -16.51 0.34
N GLY A 25 -18.88 -15.66 -0.10
CA GLY A 25 -19.03 -14.76 -1.24
C GLY A 25 -18.48 -15.36 -2.54
N ASP A 26 -17.79 -14.54 -3.35
CA ASP A 26 -17.09 -15.00 -4.58
C ASP A 26 -15.82 -15.83 -4.28
N GLY A 27 -15.45 -15.95 -3.00
CA GLY A 27 -14.26 -16.67 -2.56
C GLY A 27 -12.97 -15.84 -2.66
N PRO A 28 -11.89 -16.29 -2.00
CA PRO A 28 -10.60 -15.63 -2.12
C PRO A 28 -9.99 -15.88 -3.51
N VAL A 29 -9.40 -14.84 -4.11
CA VAL A 29 -8.56 -14.96 -5.31
C VAL A 29 -7.10 -15.00 -4.88
N GLY A 30 -6.35 -15.98 -5.39
CA GLY A 30 -4.93 -16.12 -5.10
C GLY A 30 -4.04 -15.35 -6.09
N GLY A 31 -3.05 -14.61 -5.59
CA GLY A 31 -1.90 -14.17 -6.40
C GLY A 31 -0.94 -15.33 -6.67
N LYS A 32 -0.12 -15.28 -7.73
CA LYS A 32 0.83 -16.38 -8.01
C LYS A 32 1.85 -16.50 -6.89
N THR A 33 2.38 -15.38 -6.39
CA THR A 33 3.33 -15.35 -5.25
C THR A 33 2.86 -14.43 -4.13
N VAL A 34 3.50 -14.50 -2.96
CA VAL A 34 3.24 -13.54 -1.88
C VAL A 34 3.63 -12.11 -2.26
N LEU A 35 4.58 -11.91 -3.19
CA LEU A 35 4.87 -10.58 -3.70
C LEU A 35 3.72 -10.05 -4.55
N ASP A 36 3.02 -10.88 -5.32
CA ASP A 36 1.83 -10.44 -6.07
C ASP A 36 0.76 -9.86 -5.15
N VAL A 37 0.55 -10.51 -4.00
CA VAL A 37 -0.37 -10.05 -2.95
C VAL A 37 0.17 -8.79 -2.29
N GLY A 38 1.48 -8.75 -1.99
CA GLY A 38 2.13 -7.60 -1.36
C GLY A 38 2.06 -6.33 -2.21
N PHE A 39 2.39 -6.43 -3.50
CA PHE A 39 2.27 -5.32 -4.46
C PHE A 39 0.83 -4.90 -4.71
N SER A 40 -0.14 -5.78 -4.47
CA SER A 40 -1.56 -5.46 -4.58
C SER A 40 -2.14 -4.82 -3.31
N ASN A 41 -1.34 -4.60 -2.27
CA ASN A 41 -1.75 -3.83 -1.10
C ASN A 41 -1.89 -2.35 -1.48
N VAL A 42 -3.12 -1.86 -1.53
CA VAL A 42 -3.42 -0.49 -1.94
C VAL A 42 -3.08 0.56 -0.86
N ASN A 43 -2.88 0.12 0.39
CA ASN A 43 -2.75 1.03 1.53
C ASN A 43 -1.61 2.04 1.37
N PRO A 44 -0.35 1.67 1.04
CA PRO A 44 0.72 2.66 0.92
C PRO A 44 0.44 3.70 -0.17
N THR A 45 -0.14 3.27 -1.30
CA THR A 45 -0.52 4.13 -2.42
C THR A 45 -1.64 5.11 -2.08
N LEU A 46 -2.61 4.68 -1.27
CA LEU A 46 -3.75 5.51 -0.88
C LEU A 46 -3.44 6.40 0.33
N HIS A 47 -2.94 5.79 1.39
CA HIS A 47 -2.78 6.39 2.71
C HIS A 47 -1.57 7.31 2.77
N CYS A 48 -0.40 6.92 2.27
CA CYS A 48 0.82 7.69 2.48
C CYS A 48 0.77 9.03 1.73
N PRO A 49 0.54 9.09 0.39
CA PRO A 49 0.38 10.36 -0.30
C PRO A 49 -0.80 11.18 0.25
N GLY A 50 -1.93 10.52 0.54
CA GLY A 50 -3.11 11.18 1.09
C GLY A 50 -2.83 11.86 2.43
N THR A 51 -2.22 11.16 3.37
CA THR A 51 -1.97 11.70 4.72
C THR A 51 -0.89 12.76 4.70
N ILE A 52 0.22 12.54 3.97
CA ILE A 52 1.33 13.50 3.90
C ILE A 52 0.90 14.79 3.21
N LEU A 53 0.25 14.71 2.05
CA LEU A 53 -0.20 15.91 1.33
C LEU A 53 -1.43 16.55 1.99
N GLY A 54 -2.19 15.77 2.75
CA GLY A 54 -3.38 16.21 3.49
C GLY A 54 -3.12 16.71 4.91
N ALA A 55 -1.90 16.63 5.43
CA ALA A 55 -1.61 16.89 6.84
C ALA A 55 -2.13 18.26 7.32
N ALA A 56 -1.89 19.30 6.52
CA ALA A 56 -2.38 20.64 6.83
C ALA A 56 -3.91 20.74 6.80
N VAL A 57 -4.60 19.98 5.94
CA VAL A 57 -6.07 19.96 5.91
C VAL A 57 -6.60 19.23 7.14
N MET A 58 -6.06 18.04 7.43
CA MET A 58 -6.40 17.22 8.59
C MET A 58 -6.29 18.01 9.89
N GLU A 59 -5.13 18.62 10.15
CA GLU A 59 -4.88 19.33 11.41
C GLU A 59 -5.72 20.60 11.57
N ASN A 60 -6.20 21.18 10.46
CA ASN A 60 -7.00 22.40 10.45
C ASN A 60 -8.51 22.16 10.38
N TYR A 61 -8.95 20.91 10.13
CA TYR A 61 -10.32 20.58 9.76
C TYR A 61 -11.35 21.10 10.76
N GLY A 62 -11.20 20.76 12.05
CA GLY A 62 -12.04 21.28 13.13
C GLY A 62 -11.50 22.55 13.81
N ARG A 63 -10.35 23.08 13.39
CA ARG A 63 -9.68 24.21 14.06
C ARG A 63 -9.98 25.56 13.41
N VAL A 64 -9.88 25.64 12.09
CA VAL A 64 -10.00 26.90 11.34
C VAL A 64 -10.97 26.82 10.16
N PHE A 65 -11.29 25.61 9.67
CA PHE A 65 -12.35 25.44 8.68
C PHE A 65 -13.71 25.39 9.41
N GLY A 66 -14.25 26.58 9.69
CA GLY A 66 -15.48 26.72 10.48
C GLY A 66 -16.66 25.89 9.94
N GLY A 67 -17.47 25.37 10.85
CA GLY A 67 -18.63 24.53 10.52
C GLY A 67 -18.29 23.04 10.36
N ASN A 68 -17.03 22.65 10.47
CA ASN A 68 -16.61 21.25 10.44
C ASN A 68 -16.24 20.76 11.84
N ASP A 69 -16.66 19.53 12.17
CA ASP A 69 -16.19 18.81 13.35
C ASP A 69 -14.92 18.03 12.98
N GLU A 70 -13.92 18.00 13.87
CA GLU A 70 -12.68 17.23 13.62
C GLU A 70 -12.97 15.73 13.43
N SER A 71 -14.01 15.21 14.09
CA SER A 71 -14.44 13.82 14.01
C SER A 71 -15.08 13.45 12.66
N ASP A 72 -15.46 14.44 11.84
CA ASP A 72 -15.98 14.20 10.49
C ASP A 72 -14.86 14.11 9.43
N PHE A 73 -13.62 14.41 9.80
CA PHE A 73 -12.50 14.38 8.85
C PHE A 73 -12.32 13.00 8.19
N SER A 74 -11.85 13.03 6.94
CA SER A 74 -11.66 11.87 6.08
C SER A 74 -10.66 12.22 5.00
N ILE A 75 -9.60 11.42 4.84
CA ILE A 75 -8.67 11.61 3.71
C ILE A 75 -9.38 11.48 2.36
N TYR A 76 -10.33 10.56 2.25
CA TYR A 76 -11.05 10.30 1.00
C TYR A 76 -11.91 11.49 0.60
N SER A 77 -12.69 12.03 1.54
CA SER A 77 -13.60 13.13 1.22
C SER A 77 -12.95 14.50 1.21
N HIS A 78 -11.92 14.73 2.03
CA HIS A 78 -11.42 16.09 2.29
C HIS A 78 -10.03 16.35 1.71
N VAL A 79 -9.27 15.32 1.35
CA VAL A 79 -7.90 15.48 0.84
C VAL A 79 -7.77 15.13 -0.63
N TYR A 80 -8.41 14.06 -1.10
CA TYR A 80 -8.21 13.58 -2.47
C TYR A 80 -8.67 14.60 -3.50
N THR A 81 -7.73 15.12 -4.29
CA THR A 81 -7.94 16.10 -5.36
C THR A 81 -7.17 15.64 -6.58
N GLU A 82 -7.34 16.28 -7.73
CA GLU A 82 -6.65 15.90 -8.97
C GLU A 82 -5.13 15.88 -8.80
N SER A 83 -4.56 16.79 -8.00
CA SER A 83 -3.12 16.82 -7.71
C SER A 83 -2.68 15.70 -6.77
N VAL A 84 -3.45 15.41 -5.72
CA VAL A 84 -3.15 14.27 -4.82
C VAL A 84 -3.27 12.96 -5.59
N SER A 85 -4.34 12.78 -6.38
CA SER A 85 -4.54 11.63 -7.26
C SER A 85 -3.43 11.47 -8.29
N ALA A 86 -2.88 12.56 -8.83
CA ALA A 86 -1.73 12.49 -9.72
C ALA A 86 -0.47 11.93 -9.02
N VAL A 87 -0.25 12.30 -7.75
CA VAL A 87 0.84 11.73 -6.94
C VAL A 87 0.58 10.27 -6.63
N GLN A 88 -0.64 9.90 -6.22
CA GLN A 88 -1.02 8.50 -5.95
C GLN A 88 -0.87 7.62 -7.19
N TYR A 89 -1.32 8.10 -8.36
CA TYR A 89 -1.13 7.38 -9.61
C TYR A 89 0.35 7.25 -9.98
N SER A 90 1.17 8.28 -9.73
CA SER A 90 2.61 8.21 -10.00
C SER A 90 3.32 7.23 -9.08
N PHE A 91 2.98 7.21 -7.78
CA PHE A 91 3.43 6.20 -6.82
C PHE A 91 3.09 4.79 -7.33
N TYR A 92 1.84 4.59 -7.74
CA TYR A 92 1.37 3.32 -8.28
C TYR A 92 2.10 2.88 -9.56
N GLN A 93 2.49 3.82 -10.43
CA GLN A 93 3.32 3.48 -11.60
C GLN A 93 4.72 3.00 -11.20
N GLU A 94 5.31 3.52 -10.11
CA GLU A 94 6.59 3.02 -9.59
C GLU A 94 6.44 1.58 -9.06
N GLU A 95 5.32 1.26 -8.39
CA GLU A 95 5.00 -0.12 -7.96
C GLU A 95 4.86 -1.06 -9.18
N ILE A 96 4.19 -0.63 -10.25
CA ILE A 96 4.07 -1.42 -11.48
C ILE A 96 5.45 -1.67 -12.11
N GLU A 97 6.29 -0.64 -12.23
CA GLU A 97 7.62 -0.79 -12.82
C GLU A 97 8.49 -1.77 -12.00
N LEU A 98 8.40 -1.70 -10.66
CA LEU A 98 9.04 -2.66 -9.76
C LEU A 98 8.53 -4.09 -9.98
N ALA A 99 7.21 -4.30 -9.96
CA ALA A 99 6.61 -5.61 -10.14
C ALA A 99 7.04 -6.24 -11.49
N GLU A 100 6.98 -5.46 -12.57
CA GLU A 100 7.40 -5.90 -13.91
C GLU A 100 8.90 -6.23 -13.96
N LYS A 101 9.75 -5.42 -13.33
CA LYS A 101 11.20 -5.67 -13.25
C LYS A 101 11.52 -6.97 -12.52
N ILE A 102 10.84 -7.22 -11.40
CA ILE A 102 11.02 -8.41 -10.58
C ILE A 102 10.44 -9.64 -11.29
N GLY A 103 9.35 -9.48 -12.05
CA GLY A 103 8.62 -10.58 -12.69
C GLY A 103 7.52 -11.17 -11.83
N VAL A 104 6.94 -10.35 -10.94
CA VAL A 104 5.73 -10.65 -10.14
C VAL A 104 4.57 -9.83 -10.69
N ASP A 105 3.35 -10.12 -10.25
CA ASP A 105 2.16 -9.38 -10.69
C ASP A 105 1.72 -8.30 -9.68
N ILE A 106 0.80 -7.45 -10.11
CA ILE A 106 0.17 -6.41 -9.30
C ILE A 106 -1.26 -6.19 -9.82
N ALA A 107 -2.23 -5.97 -8.92
CA ALA A 107 -3.58 -5.60 -9.32
C ALA A 107 -3.57 -4.32 -10.19
N ARG A 108 -4.18 -4.40 -11.39
CA ARG A 108 -4.16 -3.32 -12.38
C ARG A 108 -5.43 -2.48 -12.37
N TYR A 109 -5.27 -1.20 -12.02
CA TYR A 109 -6.37 -0.23 -12.01
C TYR A 109 -6.22 0.77 -13.17
N PRO A 110 -7.31 1.07 -13.90
CA PRO A 110 -7.30 2.15 -14.87
C PRO A 110 -6.98 3.49 -14.21
N LYS A 111 -6.32 4.41 -14.93
CA LYS A 111 -5.89 5.70 -14.39
C LYS A 111 -7.06 6.48 -13.79
N GLU A 112 -8.18 6.50 -14.49
CA GLU A 112 -9.43 7.16 -14.12
C GLU A 112 -9.98 6.73 -12.75
N THR A 113 -9.69 5.51 -12.29
CA THR A 113 -10.04 5.06 -10.93
C THR A 113 -9.46 5.98 -9.86
N PHE A 114 -8.22 6.45 -10.05
CA PHE A 114 -7.54 7.33 -9.10
C PHE A 114 -8.14 8.73 -9.03
N TYR A 115 -8.85 9.16 -10.08
CA TYR A 115 -9.39 10.51 -10.21
C TYR A 115 -10.84 10.58 -9.70
N SER A 116 -11.03 10.11 -8.47
CA SER A 116 -12.27 10.19 -7.70
C SER A 116 -11.95 10.20 -6.19
N ARG A 117 -12.90 10.61 -5.36
CA ARG A 117 -12.80 10.55 -3.88
C ARG A 117 -12.75 9.11 -3.38
N SER A 118 -13.46 8.19 -4.03
CA SER A 118 -13.44 6.76 -3.71
C SER A 118 -12.14 6.07 -4.13
N ASN A 119 -11.46 6.57 -5.16
CA ASN A 119 -10.19 6.04 -5.64
C ASN A 119 -10.27 4.51 -5.83
N ILE A 120 -9.20 3.75 -5.57
CA ILE A 120 -9.16 2.29 -5.64
C ILE A 120 -10.17 1.61 -4.69
N LEU A 121 -10.59 2.27 -3.59
CA LEU A 121 -11.62 1.68 -2.70
C LEU A 121 -12.95 1.47 -3.41
N GLY A 122 -13.26 2.27 -4.44
CA GLY A 122 -14.44 2.10 -5.28
C GLY A 122 -14.53 0.69 -5.85
N PRO A 123 -13.66 0.29 -6.80
CA PRO A 123 -13.67 -1.05 -7.35
C PRO A 123 -13.43 -2.15 -6.30
N GLU A 124 -12.57 -1.92 -5.30
CA GLU A 124 -12.20 -2.97 -4.33
C GLU A 124 -13.31 -3.32 -3.32
N TYR A 125 -14.09 -2.33 -2.86
CA TYR A 125 -15.09 -2.53 -1.81
C TYR A 125 -16.53 -2.25 -2.23
N MET A 126 -16.71 -1.45 -3.28
CA MET A 126 -18.04 -1.00 -3.74
C MET A 126 -18.42 -1.57 -5.11
N GLY A 127 -17.47 -2.24 -5.79
CA GLY A 127 -17.63 -2.85 -7.10
C GLY A 127 -17.23 -1.94 -8.25
N ASP A 128 -16.99 -2.55 -9.41
CA ASP A 128 -16.54 -1.86 -10.62
C ASP A 128 -17.48 -0.71 -11.00
N GLY A 129 -16.87 0.46 -11.30
CA GLY A 129 -17.59 1.67 -11.69
C GLY A 129 -18.11 2.52 -10.52
N ALA A 130 -17.95 2.08 -9.27
CA ALA A 130 -18.21 2.93 -8.12
C ALA A 130 -17.23 4.11 -8.09
N SER A 131 -17.79 5.32 -8.09
CA SER A 131 -17.01 6.56 -8.14
C SER A 131 -17.72 7.67 -7.35
N ALA A 132 -17.00 8.29 -6.43
CA ALA A 132 -17.42 9.52 -5.76
C ALA A 132 -16.69 10.72 -6.39
N PRO A 133 -17.39 11.67 -7.05
CA PRO A 133 -16.74 12.78 -7.77
C PRO A 133 -16.09 13.80 -6.82
N PHE A 134 -15.09 14.56 -7.32
CA PHE A 134 -14.35 15.52 -6.48
C PHE A 134 -15.16 16.73 -6.02
N ASP A 135 -16.14 17.15 -6.83
CA ASP A 135 -16.99 18.32 -6.57
C ASP A 135 -18.07 18.07 -5.51
N GLU A 136 -18.16 16.83 -5.00
CA GLU A 136 -19.10 16.44 -3.96
C GLU A 136 -18.32 15.97 -2.72
N GLN A 137 -18.94 16.17 -1.55
CA GLN A 137 -18.49 15.46 -0.36
C GLN A 137 -18.78 13.97 -0.54
N PHE A 138 -18.02 13.12 0.15
CA PHE A 138 -18.27 11.68 0.20
C PHE A 138 -18.71 11.26 1.61
N PRO A 139 -19.99 11.47 2.00
CA PRO A 139 -20.46 11.28 3.37
C PRO A 139 -20.24 9.86 3.92
N MET A 140 -20.23 8.84 3.05
CA MET A 140 -19.97 7.47 3.47
C MET A 140 -18.57 7.30 4.09
N ALA A 141 -17.62 8.15 3.71
CA ALA A 141 -16.26 8.14 4.22
C ALA A 141 -16.04 9.08 5.41
N PHE A 142 -17.07 9.78 5.91
CA PHE A 142 -16.89 10.72 7.02
C PHE A 142 -16.47 9.99 8.29
N GLY A 143 -15.54 10.60 9.01
CA GLY A 143 -14.99 10.04 10.25
C GLY A 143 -14.09 8.82 10.06
N THR A 144 -13.64 8.54 8.85
CA THR A 144 -12.61 7.50 8.62
C THR A 144 -11.21 7.97 9.02
N GLY A 145 -11.02 9.27 9.29
CA GLY A 145 -9.72 9.83 9.64
C GLY A 145 -8.72 9.78 8.47
N PRO A 146 -7.40 9.69 8.77
CA PRO A 146 -6.75 9.76 10.08
C PRO A 146 -6.99 11.08 10.81
N PHE A 147 -6.84 11.07 12.14
CA PHE A 147 -7.02 12.27 12.98
C PHE A 147 -5.71 12.79 13.57
N SER A 148 -4.58 12.19 13.19
CA SER A 148 -3.25 12.55 13.65
C SER A 148 -2.22 12.16 12.61
N ILE A 149 -1.14 12.91 12.51
CA ILE A 149 -0.01 12.55 11.64
C ILE A 149 0.76 11.32 12.17
N GLN A 150 0.54 10.96 13.43
CA GLN A 150 1.08 9.76 14.08
C GLN A 150 0.22 8.50 13.82
N ASP A 151 -0.79 8.58 12.94
CA ASP A 151 -1.63 7.44 12.60
C ASP A 151 -0.83 6.33 11.88
N ARG A 152 -1.37 5.10 11.86
CA ARG A 152 -0.76 3.96 11.19
C ARG A 152 -0.60 4.15 9.68
N TYR A 153 -1.43 5.02 9.08
CA TYR A 153 -1.27 5.45 7.68
C TYR A 153 0.12 6.03 7.38
N VAL A 154 0.85 6.48 8.41
CA VAL A 154 2.24 6.92 8.30
C VAL A 154 3.16 5.95 9.05
N THR A 155 2.85 5.64 10.31
CA THR A 155 3.75 4.88 11.19
C THR A 155 3.84 3.39 10.88
N GLU A 156 2.94 2.84 10.07
CA GLU A 156 2.96 1.45 9.58
C GLU A 156 3.21 1.41 8.06
N ASP A 157 2.40 2.13 7.27
CA ASP A 157 2.43 2.02 5.80
C ASP A 157 3.72 2.60 5.17
N ILE A 158 4.41 3.55 5.81
CA ILE A 158 5.73 4.01 5.33
C ILE A 158 6.83 2.98 5.60
N PRO A 159 7.11 2.56 6.85
CA PRO A 159 8.19 1.62 7.12
C PRO A 159 7.96 0.20 6.56
N VAL A 160 6.70 -0.22 6.35
CA VAL A 160 6.39 -1.55 5.81
C VAL A 160 6.04 -1.52 4.33
N GLY A 161 5.32 -0.50 3.85
CA GLY A 161 4.98 -0.39 2.43
C GLY A 161 6.04 0.34 1.63
N CYS A 162 6.15 1.64 1.86
CA CYS A 162 7.03 2.53 1.08
C CYS A 162 8.50 2.08 1.13
N HIS A 163 9.00 1.74 2.32
CA HIS A 163 10.40 1.38 2.49
C HIS A 163 10.76 0.03 1.83
N ILE A 164 9.85 -0.95 1.83
CA ILE A 164 10.08 -2.21 1.08
C ILE A 164 10.20 -1.91 -0.42
N TYR A 165 9.36 -1.04 -0.98
CA TYR A 165 9.45 -0.66 -2.39
C TYR A 165 10.74 0.10 -2.71
N HIS A 166 11.15 1.01 -1.83
CA HIS A 166 12.45 1.68 -1.94
C HIS A 166 13.60 0.67 -2.01
N GLU A 167 13.64 -0.26 -1.06
CA GLU A 167 14.67 -1.31 -1.00
C GLU A 167 14.69 -2.22 -2.23
N LEU A 168 13.50 -2.61 -2.72
CA LEU A 168 13.37 -3.37 -3.97
C LEU A 168 13.86 -2.55 -5.17
N GLY A 169 13.58 -1.24 -5.20
CA GLY A 169 14.08 -0.31 -6.21
C GLY A 169 15.60 -0.24 -6.24
N GLN A 170 16.23 -0.07 -5.08
CA GLN A 170 17.69 -0.11 -4.95
C GLN A 170 18.27 -1.43 -5.45
N LYS A 171 17.67 -2.56 -5.04
CA LYS A 171 18.14 -3.91 -5.41
C LYS A 171 18.03 -4.20 -6.90
N PHE A 172 16.92 -3.82 -7.53
CA PHE A 172 16.63 -4.18 -8.93
C PHE A 172 16.88 -3.05 -9.93
N GLY A 173 17.38 -1.91 -9.46
CA GLY A 173 17.76 -0.78 -10.30
C GLY A 173 16.57 -0.03 -10.89
N VAL A 174 15.46 0.05 -10.16
CA VAL A 174 14.26 0.82 -10.50
C VAL A 174 14.24 2.06 -9.61
N LYS A 175 13.98 3.24 -10.20
CA LYS A 175 13.90 4.47 -9.42
C LYS A 175 12.50 4.63 -8.83
N THR A 176 12.42 5.05 -7.58
CA THR A 176 11.17 5.23 -6.82
C THR A 176 11.03 6.65 -6.26
N PRO A 177 11.24 7.73 -7.06
CA PRO A 177 11.37 9.08 -6.53
C PRO A 177 10.13 9.60 -5.79
N VAL A 178 8.92 9.19 -6.17
CA VAL A 178 7.70 9.57 -5.44
C VAL A 178 7.65 8.85 -4.09
N ILE A 179 7.90 7.55 -4.06
CA ILE A 179 7.98 6.77 -2.83
C ILE A 179 9.06 7.34 -1.89
N ASP A 180 10.27 7.61 -2.40
CA ASP A 180 11.40 8.16 -1.64
C ASP A 180 11.06 9.54 -1.03
N SER A 181 10.31 10.36 -1.78
CA SER A 181 9.84 11.66 -1.32
C SER A 181 8.83 11.53 -0.19
N ILE A 182 7.92 10.55 -0.28
CA ILE A 182 6.93 10.25 0.77
C ILE A 182 7.62 9.77 2.04
N ILE A 183 8.62 8.89 1.95
CA ILE A 183 9.45 8.46 3.10
C ILE A 183 10.07 9.69 3.77
N THR A 184 10.74 10.52 2.99
CA THR A 184 11.44 11.72 3.50
C THR A 184 10.49 12.68 4.21
N LEU A 185 9.35 13.00 3.59
CA LEU A 185 8.36 13.92 4.16
C LEU A 185 7.68 13.31 5.39
N GLY A 186 7.31 12.03 5.35
CA GLY A 186 6.74 11.32 6.48
C GLY A 186 7.66 11.32 7.69
N SER A 187 8.94 11.00 7.48
CA SER A 187 9.96 11.07 8.52
C SER A 187 10.06 12.44 9.16
N ALA A 188 10.08 13.50 8.35
CA ALA A 188 10.12 14.87 8.85
C ALA A 188 8.87 15.23 9.67
N MET A 189 7.70 14.73 9.28
CA MET A 189 6.42 15.01 9.95
C MET A 189 6.27 14.30 11.30
N VAL A 190 6.71 13.04 11.41
CA VAL A 190 6.52 12.25 12.64
C VAL A 190 7.75 12.20 13.55
N GLY A 191 8.91 12.64 13.05
CA GLY A 191 10.17 12.62 13.79
C GLY A 191 10.81 11.24 13.91
N ILE A 192 10.54 10.34 12.95
CA ILE A 192 11.09 8.98 12.88
C ILE A 192 11.88 8.86 11.58
N ASP A 193 13.12 8.40 11.64
CA ASP A 193 13.95 8.19 10.45
C ASP A 193 13.61 6.85 9.79
N PHE A 194 12.67 6.87 8.85
CA PHE A 194 12.17 5.66 8.20
C PHE A 194 13.17 5.06 7.19
N ASP A 195 14.16 5.84 6.73
CA ASP A 195 15.29 5.33 5.94
C ASP A 195 16.14 4.36 6.78
N GLN A 196 16.21 4.57 8.10
CA GLN A 196 16.95 3.70 9.01
C GLN A 196 16.08 2.65 9.69
N THR A 197 14.82 2.96 9.99
CA THR A 197 13.94 2.09 10.78
C THR A 197 12.92 1.31 9.95
N GLY A 198 12.85 1.53 8.64
CA GLY A 198 11.97 0.79 7.75
C GLY A 198 12.41 -0.67 7.57
N VAL A 199 11.45 -1.53 7.23
CA VAL A 199 11.71 -2.95 6.97
C VAL A 199 12.61 -3.07 5.76
N ASN A 200 13.74 -3.76 5.93
CA ASN A 200 14.72 -3.95 4.86
C ASN A 200 14.75 -5.40 4.34
N LEU A 201 15.35 -5.63 3.17
CA LEU A 201 15.36 -6.96 2.55
C LEU A 201 16.19 -7.98 3.33
N LYS A 202 17.13 -7.52 4.16
CA LYS A 202 17.92 -8.38 5.05
C LYS A 202 17.05 -8.95 6.18
N GLU A 203 16.20 -8.13 6.78
CA GLU A 203 15.22 -8.56 7.79
C GLU A 203 14.19 -9.54 7.22
N LEU A 204 13.77 -9.34 5.97
CA LEU A 204 12.91 -10.27 5.24
C LEU A 204 13.61 -11.55 4.78
N GLY A 205 14.94 -11.66 4.97
CA GLY A 205 15.72 -12.83 4.59
C GLY A 205 15.88 -13.06 3.08
N ILE A 206 15.62 -12.04 2.26
CA ILE A 206 15.67 -12.10 0.78
C ILE A 206 16.72 -11.17 0.17
N GLY A 207 17.41 -10.35 0.97
CA GLY A 207 18.36 -9.34 0.48
C GLY A 207 19.52 -9.90 -0.35
N HIS A 208 19.93 -11.14 -0.09
CA HIS A 208 21.03 -11.80 -0.80
C HIS A 208 20.60 -12.55 -2.07
N LEU A 209 19.30 -12.80 -2.25
CA LEU A 209 18.80 -13.55 -3.41
C LEU A 209 18.86 -12.67 -4.66
N ASP A 210 19.33 -13.20 -5.78
CA ASP A 210 19.11 -12.53 -7.06
C ASP A 210 17.65 -12.67 -7.54
N ARG A 211 17.32 -12.09 -8.70
CA ARG A 211 15.95 -12.15 -9.24
C ARG A 211 15.47 -13.58 -9.47
N ALA A 212 16.32 -14.45 -10.02
CA ALA A 212 15.96 -15.82 -10.35
C ALA A 212 15.80 -16.66 -9.07
N GLU A 213 16.70 -16.50 -8.11
CA GLU A 213 16.63 -17.15 -6.80
C GLU A 213 15.41 -16.69 -5.99
N LEU A 214 15.08 -15.39 -6.03
CA LEU A 214 13.88 -14.85 -5.40
C LEU A 214 12.62 -15.50 -5.97
N LEU A 215 12.48 -15.54 -7.30
CA LEU A 215 11.31 -16.15 -7.93
C LEU A 215 11.21 -17.66 -7.66
N ASP A 216 12.34 -18.39 -7.70
CA ASP A 216 12.34 -19.83 -7.39
C ASP A 216 11.98 -20.09 -5.92
N TYR A 217 12.43 -19.23 -5.00
CA TYR A 217 12.03 -19.30 -3.60
C TYR A 217 10.52 -19.01 -3.43
N LEU A 218 10.00 -17.97 -4.07
CA LEU A 218 8.60 -17.57 -3.98
C LEU A 218 7.65 -18.60 -4.61
N GLU A 219 8.06 -19.23 -5.71
CA GLU A 219 7.20 -20.17 -6.44
C GLU A 219 7.31 -21.60 -5.89
N ASN A 220 8.54 -22.06 -5.64
CA ASN A 220 8.83 -23.47 -5.36
C ASN A 220 9.31 -23.73 -3.93
N GLY A 221 9.65 -22.69 -3.16
CA GLY A 221 10.18 -22.82 -1.81
C GLY A 221 11.67 -23.20 -1.79
N ASN A 222 12.34 -23.15 -2.93
CA ASN A 222 13.75 -23.49 -3.07
C ASN A 222 14.62 -22.35 -2.54
N TYR A 223 14.94 -22.42 -1.25
CA TYR A 223 15.82 -21.45 -0.61
C TYR A 223 17.30 -21.87 -0.77
N ASN A 224 17.94 -21.41 -1.84
CA ASN A 224 19.37 -21.71 -2.11
C ASN A 224 20.35 -20.68 -1.53
N GLY A 225 19.85 -19.74 -0.72
CA GLY A 225 20.67 -18.78 -0.02
C GLY A 225 21.43 -19.43 1.13
N ASN A 226 22.73 -19.67 0.95
CA ASN A 226 23.61 -19.84 2.11
C ASN A 226 23.59 -18.51 2.88
N TYR A 227 22.81 -18.44 3.97
CA TYR A 227 22.94 -17.36 4.95
C TYR A 227 24.38 -17.42 5.48
N LYS A 228 25.27 -16.63 4.89
CA LYS A 228 26.56 -16.34 5.50
C LYS A 228 26.25 -15.31 6.57
N GLU A 229 26.16 -15.75 7.83
CA GLU A 229 26.33 -14.82 8.95
C GLU A 229 27.66 -14.09 8.71
N GLU A 230 27.59 -12.81 8.37
CA GLU A 230 28.75 -11.93 8.49
C GLU A 230 29.08 -11.84 9.98
N ALA A 231 30.24 -12.39 10.34
CA ALA A 231 30.80 -12.40 11.69
C ALA A 231 31.19 -11.01 12.19
#